data_AF-A0A547EUV3-F1
#
_entry.id   AF-A0A547EUV3-F1
#
_cell.length_a   1.000
_cell.length_b   1.000
_cell.length_c   1.000
_cell.angle_alpha   90.00
_cell.angle_beta   90.00
_cell.angle_gamma   90.00
#
_symmetry.space_group_name_H-M   'P 1'
#
loop_
_entity.id
_entity.type
_entity.pdbx_description
1 polymer ?
#
loop_
_entity_poly.entity_id
_entity_poly.type
_entity_poly.pdbx_seq_one_letter_code
_entity_poly.pdbx_strand_id
1 'polypeptide(L)'
;MTELTPKQEAFCFAYIETGNASEAYRQAYETEDMKSETVHRKAKELMDNGKITARIEELKAEHAERHKLTVDDLLKELEEARILAREKENPNAMTQATMGKAKLLGLDKQVTDPCFDGETGKGDMILSVNCSSIKD
;
A
#
# COMPACT_ATOMS: atom_id res chain seq x y z
N MET A 1 -2.65 19.81 19.76
CA MET A 1 -2.84 20.18 18.35
C MET A 1 -1.46 20.20 17.73
N THR A 2 -1.15 19.25 16.86
CA THR A 2 0.12 19.18 16.14
C THR A 2 0.18 20.39 15.19
N GLU A 3 1.10 21.33 15.43
CA GLU A 3 1.38 22.42 14.48
C GLU A 3 1.99 21.83 13.20
N LEU A 4 1.11 21.44 12.27
CA LEU A 4 1.44 21.18 10.88
C LEU A 4 1.03 22.39 10.05
N THR A 5 1.87 22.73 9.09
CA THR A 5 1.52 23.78 8.12
C THR A 5 0.40 23.29 7.20
N PRO A 6 -0.42 24.19 6.63
CA PRO A 6 -1.47 23.81 5.68
C PRO A 6 -0.97 22.93 4.51
N LYS A 7 0.28 23.16 4.05
CA LYS A 7 0.90 22.34 3.00
C LYS A 7 1.24 20.92 3.48
N GLN A 8 1.73 20.78 4.71
CA GLN A 8 1.99 19.45 5.28
C GLN A 8 0.69 18.69 5.55
N GLU A 9 -0.36 19.39 5.95
CA GLU A 9 -1.67 18.77 6.14
C GLU A 9 -2.28 18.33 4.80
N ALA A 10 -2.19 19.16 3.76
CA ALA A 10 -2.56 18.79 2.39
C ALA A 10 -1.78 17.56 1.88
N PHE A 11 -0.48 17.47 2.19
CA PHE A 11 0.33 16.30 1.89
C PHE A 11 -0.20 15.04 2.59
N CYS A 12 -0.58 15.13 3.86
CA CYS A 12 -1.14 14.00 4.60
C CYS A 12 -2.44 13.50 3.95
N PHE A 13 -3.35 14.41 3.58
CA PHE A 13 -4.60 14.05 2.90
C PHE A 13 -4.34 13.39 1.54
N ALA A 14 -3.52 14.01 0.70
CA ALA A 14 -3.18 13.45 -0.62
C ALA A 14 -2.48 12.09 -0.50
N TYR A 15 -1.69 11.85 0.55
CA TYR A 15 -1.05 10.56 0.80
C TYR A 15 -2.06 9.47 1.19
N ILE A 16 -3.08 9.79 1.98
CA ILE A 16 -4.16 8.84 2.30
C ILE A 16 -4.95 8.44 1.05
N GLU A 17 -5.20 9.39 0.15
CA GLU A 17 -5.95 9.14 -1.09
C GLU A 17 -5.15 8.37 -2.14
N THR A 18 -3.86 8.71 -2.33
CA THR A 18 -3.04 8.16 -3.42
C THR A 18 -2.17 6.97 -3.01
N GLY A 19 -1.84 6.84 -1.72
CA GLY A 19 -0.86 5.87 -1.22
C GLY A 19 0.58 6.12 -1.71
N ASN A 20 0.84 7.22 -2.43
CA ASN A 20 2.13 7.52 -3.04
C ASN A 20 2.66 8.86 -2.52
N ALA A 21 3.76 8.83 -1.77
CA ALA A 21 4.35 10.03 -1.17
C ALA A 21 4.80 11.06 -2.21
N SER A 22 5.27 10.62 -3.37
CA SER A 22 5.77 11.53 -4.41
C SER A 22 4.64 12.20 -5.16
N GLU A 23 3.53 11.48 -5.38
CA GLU A 23 2.31 12.07 -5.93
C GLU A 23 1.65 13.03 -4.93
N ALA A 24 1.57 12.64 -3.66
CA ALA A 24 1.07 13.51 -2.59
C ALA A 24 1.87 14.81 -2.48
N TYR A 25 3.19 14.75 -2.66
CA TYR A 25 4.04 15.94 -2.66
C TYR A 25 3.76 16.88 -3.83
N ARG A 26 3.54 16.34 -5.04
CA ARG A 26 3.18 17.14 -6.23
C ARG A 26 1.83 17.84 -6.09
N GLN A 27 0.89 17.23 -5.36
CA GLN A 27 -0.42 17.83 -5.12
C GLN A 27 -0.40 18.89 -4.02
N ALA A 28 0.41 18.70 -2.98
CA ALA A 28 0.48 19.59 -1.82
C ALA A 28 1.44 20.79 -2.02
N TYR A 29 2.42 20.67 -2.91
CA TYR A 29 3.44 21.68 -3.18
C TYR A 29 3.50 22.02 -4.67
N GLU A 30 3.89 23.25 -4.97
CA GLU A 30 4.18 23.68 -6.35
C GLU A 30 5.49 23.01 -6.82
N THR A 31 5.38 22.03 -7.71
CA THR A 31 6.53 21.24 -8.20
C THR A 31 6.75 21.33 -9.71
N GLU A 32 6.12 22.30 -10.40
CA GLU A 32 6.11 22.37 -11.88
C GLU A 32 7.52 22.41 -12.49
N ASP A 33 8.48 23.07 -11.82
CA ASP A 33 9.87 23.18 -12.28
C ASP A 33 10.82 22.15 -11.60
N MET A 34 10.30 21.24 -10.79
CA MET A 34 11.12 20.30 -10.02
C MET A 34 11.35 18.99 -10.78
N LYS A 35 12.60 18.51 -10.80
CA LYS A 35 12.92 17.15 -11.25
C LYS A 35 12.25 16.11 -10.35
N SER A 36 11.82 15.00 -10.94
CA SER A 36 11.20 13.87 -10.23
C SER A 36 12.05 13.36 -9.06
N GLU A 37 13.37 13.28 -9.23
CA GLU A 37 14.29 12.82 -8.18
C GLU A 37 14.26 13.73 -6.94
N THR A 38 14.15 15.04 -7.16
CA THR A 38 14.06 16.02 -6.07
C THR A 38 12.74 15.87 -5.33
N VAL A 39 11.64 15.66 -6.06
CA VAL A 39 10.31 15.40 -5.49
C VAL A 39 10.33 14.12 -4.65
N HIS A 40 10.88 13.03 -5.17
CA HIS A 40 11.00 11.76 -4.45
C HIS A 40 11.78 11.93 -3.14
N ARG A 41 12.94 12.60 -3.18
CA ARG A 41 13.75 12.85 -1.97
C ARG A 41 13.01 13.72 -0.95
N LYS A 42 12.32 14.77 -1.39
CA LYS A 42 11.57 15.67 -0.52
C LYS A 42 10.33 15.03 0.10
N ALA A 43 9.62 14.23 -0.67
CA ALA A 43 8.51 13.42 -0.18
C ALA A 43 8.98 12.43 0.90
N LYS A 44 10.15 11.79 0.69
CA LYS A 44 10.76 10.91 1.69
C LYS A 44 11.12 11.69 2.97
N GLU A 45 11.78 12.84 2.83
CA GLU A 45 12.15 13.70 3.96
C GLU A 45 10.92 14.11 4.80
N LEU A 46 9.79 14.41 4.16
CA LEU A 46 8.52 14.67 4.86
C LEU A 46 7.98 13.42 5.55
N MET A 47 8.12 12.25 4.94
CA MET A 47 7.64 11.01 5.53
C MET A 47 8.42 10.54 6.75
N ASP A 48 9.68 10.97 6.85
CA ASP A 48 10.52 10.74 8.04
C ASP A 48 10.22 11.69 9.19
N ASN A 49 9.46 12.75 8.94
CA ASN A 49 9.07 13.66 9.97
C ASN A 49 8.01 13.00 10.85
N GLY A 50 8.38 12.67 12.09
CA GLY A 50 7.48 12.00 13.03
C GLY A 50 6.15 12.72 13.27
N LYS A 51 6.08 14.05 13.09
CA LYS A 51 4.80 14.79 13.18
C LYS A 51 3.85 14.45 12.04
N ILE A 52 4.40 14.26 10.83
CA ILE A 52 3.62 13.91 9.63
C ILE A 52 3.20 12.46 9.70
N THR A 53 4.10 11.55 10.09
CA THR A 53 3.77 10.14 10.29
C THR A 53 2.65 9.97 11.30
N ALA A 54 2.74 10.64 12.45
CA ALA A 54 1.69 10.63 13.48
C ALA A 54 0.35 11.14 12.93
N ARG A 55 0.35 12.24 12.15
CA ARG A 55 -0.89 12.76 11.57
C ARG A 55 -1.52 11.81 10.56
N ILE A 56 -0.71 11.13 9.76
CA ILE A 56 -1.21 10.11 8.81
C ILE A 56 -1.82 8.93 9.57
N GLU A 57 -1.21 8.49 10.67
CA GLU A 57 -1.78 7.44 11.52
C GLU A 57 -3.10 7.87 12.16
N GLU A 58 -3.20 9.10 12.67
CA GLU A 58 -4.46 9.67 13.16
C GLU A 58 -5.54 9.69 12.07
N LEU A 59 -5.21 10.16 10.86
CA LEU A 59 -6.17 10.18 9.74
C LEU A 59 -6.62 8.78 9.33
N LYS A 60 -5.71 7.79 9.34
CA LYS A 60 -6.06 6.38 9.09
C LYS A 60 -6.98 5.84 10.17
N ALA A 61 -6.70 6.17 11.44
CA ALA A 61 -7.57 5.78 12.55
C ALA A 61 -8.95 6.45 12.43
N GLU A 62 -9.03 7.75 12.12
CA GLU A 62 -10.29 8.46 11.89
C GLU A 62 -11.10 7.86 10.72
N HIS A 63 -10.44 7.46 9.63
CA HIS A 63 -11.09 6.76 8.52
C HIS A 63 -11.58 5.36 8.94
N ALA A 64 -10.75 4.61 9.65
CA ALA A 64 -11.13 3.29 10.16
C ALA A 64 -12.33 3.39 11.12
N GLU A 65 -12.36 4.36 12.02
CA GLU A 65 -13.46 4.61 12.95
C GLU A 65 -14.74 5.03 12.24
N ARG A 66 -14.64 5.91 11.22
CA ARG A 66 -15.80 6.35 10.43
C ARG A 66 -16.45 5.21 9.66
N HIS A 67 -15.63 4.33 9.10
CA HIS A 67 -16.12 3.21 8.30
C HIS A 67 -16.41 1.96 9.13
N LYS A 68 -15.88 1.83 10.37
CA LYS A 68 -15.95 0.64 11.23
C LYS A 68 -15.59 -0.67 10.51
N LEU A 69 -14.89 -0.59 9.39
CA LEU A 69 -14.48 -1.74 8.59
C LEU A 69 -13.00 -1.97 8.85
N THR A 70 -12.71 -3.06 9.56
CA THR A 70 -11.36 -3.57 9.73
C THR A 70 -10.99 -4.49 8.56
N VAL A 71 -9.70 -4.82 8.45
CA VAL A 71 -9.25 -5.85 7.50
C VAL A 71 -9.95 -7.19 7.76
N ASP A 72 -10.21 -7.53 9.02
CA ASP A 72 -10.92 -8.75 9.41
C ASP A 72 -12.38 -8.74 8.94
N ASP A 73 -13.05 -7.59 8.99
CA ASP A 73 -14.41 -7.43 8.48
C ASP A 73 -14.46 -7.65 6.97
N LEU A 74 -13.52 -7.05 6.22
CA LEU A 74 -13.41 -7.24 4.77
C LEU A 74 -13.08 -8.70 4.40
N LEU A 75 -12.21 -9.36 5.16
CA LEU A 75 -11.88 -10.78 4.96
C LEU A 75 -13.08 -11.69 5.20
N LYS A 76 -13.92 -11.34 6.19
CA LYS A 76 -15.17 -12.04 6.49
C LYS A 76 -16.17 -11.86 5.36
N GLU A 77 -16.42 -10.63 4.91
CA GLU A 77 -17.29 -10.34 3.77
C GLU A 77 -16.85 -11.08 2.51
N LEU A 78 -15.53 -11.13 2.23
CA LEU A 78 -15.00 -11.89 1.10
C LEU A 78 -15.17 -13.41 1.28
N GLU A 79 -15.15 -13.96 2.50
CA GLU A 79 -15.47 -15.39 2.70
C GLU A 79 -16.95 -15.65 2.45
N GLU A 80 -17.83 -14.80 2.96
CA GLU A 80 -19.27 -14.93 2.77
C GLU A 80 -19.62 -14.85 1.27
N ALA A 81 -19.02 -13.91 0.54
CA ALA A 81 -19.16 -13.81 -0.91
C ALA A 81 -18.65 -15.08 -1.63
N ARG A 82 -17.53 -15.67 -1.18
CA ARG A 82 -16.98 -16.91 -1.72
C ARG A 82 -17.90 -18.11 -1.47
N ILE A 83 -18.47 -18.23 -0.27
CA ILE A 83 -19.44 -19.27 0.08
C ILE A 83 -20.69 -19.14 -0.78
N LEU A 84 -21.25 -17.93 -0.91
CA LEU A 84 -22.42 -17.67 -1.76
C LEU A 84 -22.14 -17.95 -3.24
N ALA A 85 -20.93 -17.62 -3.73
CA ALA A 85 -20.49 -17.96 -5.08
C ALA A 85 -20.39 -19.48 -5.30
N ARG A 86 -19.99 -20.24 -4.26
CA ARG A 86 -19.96 -21.70 -4.29
C ARG A 86 -21.36 -22.28 -4.42
N GLU A 87 -22.32 -21.77 -3.65
CA GLU A 87 -23.73 -22.20 -3.71
C GLU A 87 -24.36 -21.91 -5.07
N LYS A 88 -24.00 -20.79 -5.70
CA LYS A 88 -24.47 -20.39 -7.03
C LYS A 88 -23.67 -20.98 -8.19
N GLU A 89 -22.74 -21.91 -7.90
CA GLU A 89 -21.85 -22.55 -8.87
C GLU A 89 -21.12 -21.55 -9.79
N ASN A 90 -20.71 -20.41 -9.22
CA ASN A 90 -19.97 -19.37 -9.95
C ASN A 90 -18.47 -19.41 -9.58
N PRO A 91 -17.64 -20.16 -10.33
CA PRO A 91 -16.22 -20.29 -10.04
C PRO A 91 -15.43 -18.99 -10.19
N ASN A 92 -15.85 -18.09 -11.09
CA ASN A 92 -15.15 -16.82 -11.32
C ASN A 92 -15.28 -15.88 -10.11
N ALA A 93 -16.46 -15.84 -9.47
CA ALA A 93 -16.64 -15.05 -8.25
C ALA A 93 -15.84 -15.62 -7.07
N MET A 94 -15.70 -16.96 -6.98
CA MET A 94 -14.88 -17.60 -5.95
C MET A 94 -13.39 -17.25 -6.08
N THR A 95 -12.84 -17.28 -7.30
CA THR A 95 -11.44 -16.94 -7.55
C THR A 95 -11.18 -15.46 -7.28
N GLN A 96 -12.09 -14.57 -7.66
CA GLN A 96 -12.00 -13.14 -7.35
C GLN A 96 -11.98 -12.87 -5.85
N ALA A 97 -12.86 -13.50 -5.08
CA ALA A 97 -12.86 -13.37 -3.63
C ALA A 97 -11.54 -13.87 -3.01
N THR A 98 -11.01 -15.00 -3.51
CA THR A 98 -9.72 -15.56 -3.07
C THR A 98 -8.55 -14.62 -3.38
N MET A 99 -8.53 -14.04 -4.58
CA MET A 99 -7.52 -13.04 -4.95
C MET A 99 -7.64 -11.74 -4.15
N GLY A 100 -8.87 -11.30 -3.84
CA GLY A 100 -9.12 -10.15 -2.96
C GLY A 100 -8.50 -10.36 -1.57
N LYS A 101 -8.66 -11.56 -1.00
CA LYS A 101 -8.03 -11.93 0.28
C LYS A 101 -6.51 -11.94 0.20
N ALA A 102 -5.94 -12.51 -0.87
CA ALA A 102 -4.50 -12.51 -1.08
C ALA A 102 -3.92 -11.09 -1.16
N LYS A 103 -4.65 -10.15 -1.79
CA LYS A 103 -4.28 -8.74 -1.85
C LYS A 103 -4.31 -8.06 -0.48
N LEU A 104 -5.39 -8.25 0.30
CA LEU A 104 -5.51 -7.67 1.65
C LEU A 104 -4.43 -8.20 2.61
N LEU A 105 -4.05 -9.47 2.48
CA LEU A 105 -3.00 -10.09 3.29
C LEU A 105 -1.58 -9.83 2.76
N GLY A 106 -1.44 -9.12 1.63
CA GLY A 106 -0.13 -8.83 1.02
C GLY A 106 0.58 -10.05 0.44
N LEU A 107 -0.16 -11.11 0.13
CA LEU A 107 0.33 -12.34 -0.51
C LEU A 107 0.39 -12.23 -2.05
N ASP A 108 -0.31 -11.26 -2.63
CA ASP A 108 -0.34 -10.97 -4.08
C ASP A 108 0.81 -10.05 -4.55
N LYS A 109 2.04 -10.28 -4.07
CA LYS A 109 3.19 -9.50 -4.52
C LYS A 109 3.57 -9.91 -5.93
N GLN A 110 3.30 -9.04 -6.90
CA GLN A 110 3.94 -9.15 -8.21
C GLN A 110 5.41 -8.75 -8.05
N VAL A 111 6.32 -9.69 -8.33
CA VAL A 111 7.72 -9.34 -8.58
C VAL A 111 7.73 -8.56 -9.90
N THR A 112 7.67 -7.24 -9.82
CA THR A 112 8.04 -6.40 -10.95
C THR A 112 9.56 -6.33 -10.94
N ASP A 113 10.20 -7.07 -11.84
CA ASP A 113 11.59 -6.81 -12.18
C ASP A 113 11.69 -5.31 -12.54
N PRO A 114 12.55 -4.50 -11.87
CA PRO A 114 12.84 -3.17 -12.38
C PRO A 114 13.42 -3.37 -13.78
N CYS A 115 12.86 -2.65 -14.76
CA CYS A 115 13.16 -2.67 -16.19
C CYS A 115 14.45 -3.41 -16.56
N PHE A 116 14.31 -4.54 -17.26
CA PHE A 116 15.42 -5.22 -17.90
C PHE A 116 15.83 -4.41 -19.16
N ASP A 117 16.51 -3.29 -18.95
CA ASP A 117 17.34 -2.69 -20.00
C ASP A 117 18.46 -3.70 -20.24
N GLY A 118 18.45 -4.30 -21.43
CA GLY A 118 19.36 -5.39 -21.75
C GLY A 118 20.81 -4.94 -21.61
N GLU A 119 21.50 -5.47 -20.60
CA GLU A 119 22.93 -5.77 -20.66
C GLU A 119 23.32 -6.77 -19.56
N THR A 120 24.04 -7.81 -19.99
CA THR A 120 24.50 -8.96 -19.23
C THR A 120 25.38 -8.59 -18.02
N GLY A 121 25.14 -9.20 -16.86
CA GLY A 121 26.10 -9.16 -15.75
C GLY A 121 25.67 -9.98 -14.52
N LYS A 122 26.42 -11.05 -14.22
CA LYS A 122 26.34 -11.85 -12.99
C LYS A 122 26.41 -10.98 -11.73
N GLY A 123 25.67 -11.34 -10.68
CA GLY A 123 25.94 -10.89 -9.32
C GLY A 123 24.82 -11.18 -8.33
N ASP A 124 24.96 -12.28 -7.61
CA ASP A 124 24.29 -12.70 -6.36
C ASP A 124 23.37 -11.69 -5.63
N MET A 125 22.15 -12.12 -5.33
CA MET A 125 21.55 -11.80 -4.03
C MET A 125 20.71 -12.99 -3.53
N ILE A 126 21.35 -13.76 -2.64
CA ILE A 126 20.74 -14.79 -1.81
C ILE A 126 19.74 -14.09 -0.89
N LEU A 127 18.45 -14.47 -0.94
CA LEU A 127 17.60 -14.37 0.24
C LEU A 127 17.10 -15.76 0.59
N SER A 128 17.72 -16.29 1.64
CA SER A 128 17.39 -17.55 2.30
C SER A 128 15.90 -17.65 2.56
N VAL A 129 15.25 -18.54 1.81
CA VAL A 129 14.00 -19.15 2.23
C VAL A 129 14.31 -19.82 3.57
N ASN A 130 13.73 -19.29 4.65
CA ASN A 130 13.70 -20.00 5.92
C ASN A 130 12.67 -21.13 5.77
N CYS A 131 13.07 -22.17 5.04
CA CYS A 131 12.39 -23.44 4.98
C CYS A 131 12.73 -24.15 6.29
N SER A 132 11.84 -24.05 7.27
CA SER A 132 11.87 -24.91 8.43
C SER A 132 10.45 -25.41 8.69
N SER A 133 10.30 -26.70 8.40
CA SER A 133 9.33 -27.62 9.00
C SER A 133 7.97 -27.77 8.32
N ILE A 134 7.97 -28.52 7.22
CA ILE A 134 7.00 -29.63 7.07
C ILE A 134 7.85 -30.90 6.88
N LYS A 135 7.99 -31.68 7.95
CA LYS A 135 8.31 -33.10 7.86
C LYS A 135 7.02 -33.85 8.15
N ASP A 136 6.62 -34.61 7.14
CA ASP A 136 5.77 -35.80 7.12
C ASP A 136 4.38 -35.73 7.80
#